data_AF-C6M1T1-F1
#
_entry.id   AF-C6M1T1-F1
#
_cell.length_a   1.000
_cell.length_b   1.000
_cell.length_c   1.000
_cell.angle_alpha   90.00
_cell.angle_beta   90.00
_cell.angle_gamma   90.00
#
_symmetry.space_group_name_H-M   'P 1'
#
loop_
_entity.id
_entity.type
_entity.pdbx_description
1 polymer ?
#
loop_
_entity_poly.entity_id
_entity_poly.type
_entity_poly.pdbx_seq_one_letter_code
_entity_poly.pdbx_strand_id
1 'polypeptide(L)'
;MTKVSNFSQTGNASWYGSQFHGRKTSSGERYNMNALTAAHKTLPIPSYARVTNTKNGKSVIVRVNDRGPFHGNRVIDVSKAAAQQLGFINQGTAHVKVEQIVPGQSAQAYNGQDIFVDLKSFGTEREAQAYMNQAAVNLSYGKMNPKVSMEKRDYEYVVKMGPFTSQERAAEAEAKARGLIQAASLSL
;
A
#
# COMPACT_ATOMS: atom_id res chain seq x y z
N MET A 1 -6.68 -19.26 -19.09
CA MET A 1 -5.98 -18.13 -18.43
C MET A 1 -5.94 -18.41 -16.94
N THR A 2 -4.75 -18.59 -16.36
CA THR A 2 -4.60 -18.90 -14.93
C THR A 2 -4.91 -17.65 -14.12
N LYS A 3 -5.97 -17.70 -13.30
CA LYS A 3 -6.35 -16.61 -12.40
C LYS A 3 -5.25 -16.45 -11.35
N VAL A 4 -4.42 -15.41 -11.47
CA VAL A 4 -3.44 -15.06 -10.43
C VAL A 4 -4.25 -14.53 -9.24
N SER A 5 -4.45 -15.35 -8.22
CA SER A 5 -5.08 -14.92 -6.97
C SER A 5 -4.15 -13.94 -6.25
N ASN A 6 -4.70 -12.84 -5.73
CA ASN A 6 -3.95 -11.90 -4.90
C ASN A 6 -3.52 -12.61 -3.61
N PHE A 7 -2.23 -12.95 -3.49
CA PHE A 7 -1.68 -13.57 -2.27
C PHE A 7 -1.47 -12.53 -1.18
N SER A 8 -1.97 -12.82 0.03
CA SER A 8 -1.66 -12.08 1.25
C SER A 8 -1.47 -13.04 2.42
N GLN A 9 -0.43 -12.81 3.23
CA GLN A 9 -0.14 -13.59 4.43
C GLN A 9 0.44 -12.70 5.52
N THR A 10 0.05 -12.93 6.77
CA THR A 10 0.62 -12.27 7.94
C THR A 10 1.38 -13.29 8.80
N GLY A 11 2.50 -12.89 9.39
CA GLY A 11 3.24 -13.72 10.33
C GLY A 11 4.62 -13.17 10.64
N ASN A 12 5.47 -14.00 11.25
CA ASN A 12 6.80 -13.57 11.66
C ASN A 12 7.77 -13.55 10.47
N ALA A 13 8.44 -12.41 10.28
CA ALA A 13 9.61 -12.26 9.44
C ALA A 13 10.89 -12.36 10.25
N SER A 14 11.95 -12.79 9.59
CA SER A 14 13.33 -12.56 10.04
C SER A 14 14.18 -12.03 8.88
N TRP A 15 15.50 -11.99 9.05
CA TRP A 15 16.41 -11.64 7.98
C TRP A 15 17.58 -12.62 7.88
N TYR A 16 18.06 -12.90 6.67
CA TYR A 16 19.20 -13.80 6.47
C TYR A 16 20.49 -13.12 6.92
N GLY A 17 21.24 -13.79 7.79
CA GLY A 17 22.52 -13.31 8.28
C GLY A 17 23.58 -13.10 7.18
N SER A 18 24.59 -12.29 7.48
CA SER A 18 25.66 -11.94 6.53
C SER A 18 26.44 -13.15 6.00
N GLN A 19 26.45 -14.28 6.72
CA GLN A 19 27.14 -15.52 6.32
C GLN A 19 26.63 -16.14 5.01
N PHE A 20 25.42 -15.75 4.57
CA PHE A 20 24.85 -16.24 3.31
C PHE A 20 25.31 -15.42 2.10
N HIS A 21 25.95 -14.26 2.30
CA HIS A 21 26.30 -13.36 1.21
C HIS A 21 27.15 -14.04 0.14
N GLY A 22 26.79 -13.81 -1.13
CA GLY A 22 27.45 -14.41 -2.28
C GLY A 22 27.06 -15.86 -2.58
N ARG A 23 26.33 -16.56 -1.69
CA ARG A 23 25.82 -17.92 -1.96
C ARG A 23 24.69 -17.88 -2.99
N LYS A 24 24.49 -18.99 -3.70
CA LYS A 24 23.37 -19.12 -4.65
C LYS A 24 22.05 -19.25 -3.90
N THR A 25 21.06 -18.50 -4.36
CA THR A 25 19.64 -18.63 -3.99
C THR A 25 18.96 -19.69 -4.86
N SER A 26 17.71 -20.03 -4.54
CA SER A 26 16.89 -20.95 -5.32
C SER A 26 16.58 -20.46 -6.74
N SER A 27 16.66 -19.15 -7.00
CA SER A 27 16.59 -18.61 -8.38
C SER A 27 17.88 -18.81 -9.18
N GLY A 28 18.98 -19.22 -8.53
CA GLY A 28 20.33 -19.25 -9.10
C GLY A 28 21.10 -17.92 -8.95
N GLU A 29 20.44 -16.82 -8.60
CA GLU A 29 21.08 -15.53 -8.29
C GLU A 29 21.94 -15.64 -7.04
N ARG A 30 23.04 -14.85 -6.96
CA ARG A 30 23.83 -14.75 -5.73
C ARG A 30 23.12 -13.83 -4.73
N TYR A 31 22.99 -14.27 -3.48
CA TYR A 31 22.40 -13.47 -2.42
C TYR A 31 23.25 -12.23 -2.13
N ASN A 32 22.64 -11.05 -2.27
CA ASN A 32 23.22 -9.77 -1.89
C ASN A 32 22.48 -9.22 -0.66
N MET A 33 23.19 -9.10 0.47
CA MET A 33 22.58 -8.61 1.71
C MET A 33 22.10 -7.15 1.61
N ASN A 34 22.68 -6.39 0.68
CA ASN A 34 22.37 -4.98 0.44
C ASN A 34 21.26 -4.78 -0.62
N ALA A 35 20.83 -5.84 -1.31
CA ALA A 35 19.72 -5.78 -2.25
C ALA A 35 18.39 -5.98 -1.53
N LEU A 36 17.27 -5.53 -2.10
CA LEU A 36 15.93 -5.74 -1.55
C LEU A 36 15.35 -7.07 -2.03
N THR A 37 15.82 -8.16 -1.42
CA THR A 37 15.41 -9.54 -1.77
C THR A 37 14.82 -10.28 -0.57
N ALA A 38 14.11 -11.37 -0.83
CA ALA A 38 13.51 -12.24 0.17
C ALA A 38 13.41 -13.69 -0.31
N ALA A 39 13.30 -14.62 0.66
CA ALA A 39 12.85 -15.99 0.41
C ALA A 39 11.45 -16.19 0.98
N HIS A 40 10.63 -16.92 0.22
CA HIS A 40 9.27 -17.26 0.59
C HIS A 40 8.97 -18.72 0.23
N LYS A 41 8.12 -19.38 1.03
CA LYS A 41 7.81 -20.81 0.89
C LYS A 41 7.13 -21.13 -0.44
N THR A 42 6.18 -20.30 -0.84
CA THR A 42 5.23 -20.63 -1.93
C THR A 42 5.10 -19.57 -3.02
N LEU A 43 5.67 -18.37 -2.85
CA LEU A 43 5.51 -17.32 -3.86
C LEU A 43 6.33 -17.70 -5.11
N PRO A 44 5.87 -17.37 -6.33
CA PRO A 44 6.64 -17.65 -7.54
C PRO A 44 8.06 -17.08 -7.47
N ILE A 45 9.02 -17.75 -8.09
CA ILE A 45 10.38 -17.22 -8.27
C ILE A 45 10.63 -17.05 -9.77
N PRO A 46 11.03 -15.86 -10.23
CA PRO A 46 11.02 -14.61 -9.48
C PRO A 46 9.61 -14.03 -9.29
N SER A 47 9.36 -13.34 -8.19
CA SER A 47 8.19 -12.47 -8.02
C SER A 47 8.53 -11.24 -7.18
N TYR A 48 7.55 -10.37 -6.97
CA TYR A 48 7.68 -9.22 -6.06
C TYR A 48 6.62 -9.28 -4.97
N ALA A 49 6.95 -8.77 -3.79
CA ALA A 49 6.02 -8.65 -2.68
C ALA A 49 6.25 -7.34 -1.92
N ARG A 50 5.18 -6.70 -1.46
CA ARG A 50 5.25 -5.67 -0.42
C ARG A 50 5.27 -6.38 0.93
N VAL A 51 6.24 -6.01 1.75
CA VAL A 51 6.32 -6.44 3.14
C VAL A 51 6.06 -5.21 3.99
N THR A 52 5.15 -5.31 4.95
CA THR A 52 4.79 -4.24 5.87
C THR A 52 5.01 -4.71 7.29
N ASN A 53 5.83 -3.99 8.06
CA ASN A 53 5.98 -4.24 9.49
C ASN A 53 4.75 -3.69 10.22
N THR A 54 3.96 -4.60 10.78
CA THR A 54 2.66 -4.27 11.41
C THR A 54 2.81 -3.44 12.69
N LYS A 55 3.99 -3.45 13.31
CA LYS A 55 4.25 -2.67 14.54
C LYS A 55 4.48 -1.18 14.27
N ASN A 56 5.09 -0.84 13.14
CA ASN A 56 5.52 0.54 12.87
C ASN A 56 5.00 1.12 11.53
N GLY A 57 4.24 0.33 10.76
CA GLY A 57 3.67 0.73 9.47
C GLY A 57 4.67 0.85 8.32
N LYS A 58 5.98 0.68 8.55
CA LYS A 58 6.99 0.77 7.49
C LYS A 58 6.81 -0.38 6.50
N SER A 59 6.95 -0.08 5.22
CA SER A 59 6.84 -1.09 4.16
C SER A 59 7.97 -0.98 3.14
N VAL A 60 8.28 -2.10 2.49
CA VAL A 60 9.29 -2.20 1.43
C VAL A 60 8.84 -3.23 0.39
N ILE A 61 9.16 -2.98 -0.88
CA ILE A 61 8.97 -3.97 -1.94
C ILE A 61 10.25 -4.79 -2.07
N VAL A 62 10.12 -6.10 -2.02
CA VAL A 62 11.23 -7.05 -2.17
C VAL A 62 11.01 -7.94 -3.39
N ARG A 63 12.11 -8.33 -4.04
CA ARG A 63 12.12 -9.42 -5.02
C ARG A 63 12.20 -10.75 -4.28
N VAL A 64 11.25 -11.64 -4.51
CA VAL A 64 11.30 -13.02 -4.05
C VAL A 64 12.17 -13.80 -5.03
N ASN A 65 13.39 -14.16 -4.61
CA ASN A 65 14.36 -14.88 -5.44
C ASN A 65 14.90 -16.15 -4.76
N ASP A 66 14.37 -16.51 -3.60
CA ASP A 66 14.81 -17.69 -2.87
C ASP A 66 13.64 -18.43 -2.19
N ARG A 67 13.89 -19.67 -1.73
CA ARG A 67 12.94 -20.52 -1.02
C ARG A 67 13.26 -20.60 0.47
N GLY A 68 12.22 -20.73 1.28
CA GLY A 68 12.29 -20.70 2.73
C GLY A 68 11.39 -19.61 3.30
N PRO A 69 11.42 -19.33 4.61
CA PRO A 69 12.13 -20.07 5.65
C PRO A 69 11.56 -21.47 5.88
N PHE A 70 12.40 -22.48 6.08
CA PHE A 70 11.96 -23.85 6.39
C PHE A 70 11.92 -24.17 7.89
N HIS A 71 12.48 -23.28 8.72
CA HIS A 71 12.51 -23.45 10.17
C HIS A 71 11.51 -22.52 10.86
N GLY A 72 10.66 -23.13 11.68
CA GLY A 72 9.68 -22.46 12.53
C GLY A 72 8.48 -21.89 11.76
N ASN A 73 7.73 -21.05 12.47
CA ASN A 73 6.48 -20.45 11.98
C ASN A 73 6.71 -19.13 11.24
N ARG A 74 7.89 -18.93 10.65
CA ARG A 74 8.20 -17.72 9.86
C ARG A 74 7.54 -17.80 8.49
N VAL A 75 7.08 -16.66 8.01
CA VAL A 75 6.39 -16.52 6.71
C VAL A 75 7.33 -16.04 5.61
N ILE A 76 8.35 -15.27 5.96
CA ILE A 76 9.32 -14.71 5.02
C ILE A 76 10.64 -14.45 5.78
N ASP A 77 11.79 -14.64 5.15
CA ASP A 77 12.98 -13.89 5.59
C ASP A 77 13.39 -12.91 4.50
N VAL A 78 13.85 -11.74 4.92
CA VAL A 78 14.22 -10.64 4.02
C VAL A 78 15.73 -10.41 4.07
N SER A 79 16.26 -9.64 3.13
CA SER A 79 17.65 -9.21 3.18
C SER A 79 17.93 -8.26 4.37
N LYS A 80 19.21 -8.08 4.71
CA LYS A 80 19.64 -7.11 5.72
C LYS A 80 19.14 -5.70 5.38
N ALA A 81 19.27 -5.27 4.13
CA ALA A 81 18.77 -3.97 3.67
C ALA A 81 17.25 -3.82 3.85
N ALA A 82 16.46 -4.86 3.52
CA ALA A 82 15.02 -4.82 3.70
C ALA A 82 14.63 -4.77 5.20
N ALA A 83 15.32 -5.52 6.06
CA ALA A 83 15.10 -5.46 7.52
C ALA A 83 15.43 -4.10 8.12
N GLN A 84 16.46 -3.42 7.59
CA GLN A 84 16.81 -2.06 7.99
C GLN A 84 15.70 -1.07 7.60
N GLN A 85 15.17 -1.16 6.38
CA GLN A 85 14.06 -0.30 5.93
C GLN A 85 12.77 -0.58 6.70
N LEU A 86 12.47 -1.85 7.00
CA LEU A 86 11.33 -2.27 7.81
C LEU A 86 11.49 -1.93 9.31
N GLY A 87 12.68 -1.48 9.72
CA GLY A 87 12.95 -1.04 11.08
C GLY A 87 12.93 -2.17 12.11
N PHE A 88 13.34 -3.39 11.74
CA PHE A 88 13.46 -4.50 12.69
C PHE A 88 14.84 -5.17 12.75
N ILE A 89 15.85 -4.58 12.10
CA ILE A 89 17.18 -5.19 12.01
C ILE A 89 17.79 -5.54 13.37
N ASN A 90 17.64 -4.67 14.38
CA ASN A 90 18.17 -4.86 15.73
C ASN A 90 17.36 -5.88 16.55
N GLN A 91 16.07 -6.07 16.23
CA GLN A 91 15.17 -7.00 16.89
C GLN A 91 15.33 -8.44 16.36
N GLY A 92 15.97 -8.60 15.20
CA GLY A 92 16.13 -9.89 14.52
C GLY A 92 14.86 -10.40 13.82
N THR A 93 13.69 -10.16 14.40
CA THR A 93 12.39 -10.57 13.88
C THR A 93 11.35 -9.46 13.98
N ALA A 94 10.30 -9.54 13.16
CA ALA A 94 9.13 -8.67 13.25
C ALA A 94 7.87 -9.37 12.76
N HIS A 95 6.72 -8.92 13.25
CA HIS A 95 5.44 -9.35 12.71
C HIS A 95 5.11 -8.52 11.45
N VAL A 96 4.92 -9.19 10.31
CA VAL A 96 4.75 -8.55 9.01
C VAL A 96 3.51 -9.02 8.27
N LYS A 97 2.98 -8.15 7.42
CA LYS A 97 2.05 -8.50 6.33
C LYS A 97 2.83 -8.59 5.02
N VAL A 98 2.64 -9.66 4.27
CA VAL A 98 3.27 -9.93 2.96
C VAL A 98 2.17 -9.94 1.91
N GLU A 99 2.32 -9.14 0.86
CA GLU A 99 1.34 -8.97 -0.21
C GLU A 99 2.02 -9.10 -1.57
N GLN A 100 1.59 -10.04 -2.40
CA GLN A 100 2.17 -10.23 -3.73
C GLN A 100 1.89 -9.04 -4.63
N ILE A 101 2.91 -8.62 -5.39
CA ILE A 101 2.79 -7.61 -6.44
C ILE A 101 2.75 -8.32 -7.80
N VAL A 102 1.64 -8.18 -8.52
CA VAL A 102 1.46 -8.71 -9.88
C VAL A 102 1.62 -7.57 -10.88
N PRO A 103 2.59 -7.63 -11.81
CA PRO A 103 2.73 -6.63 -12.85
C PRO A 103 1.44 -6.51 -13.69
N GLY A 104 0.97 -5.30 -13.96
CA GLY A 104 -0.24 -5.05 -14.75
C GLY A 104 -1.55 -5.16 -13.96
N GLN A 105 -1.55 -5.69 -12.73
CA GLN A 105 -2.56 -5.29 -11.77
C GLN A 105 -2.18 -3.89 -11.28
N SER A 106 -2.94 -2.88 -11.69
CA SER A 106 -2.99 -1.60 -10.98
C SER A 106 -3.18 -1.92 -9.49
N ALA A 107 -2.62 -1.10 -8.59
CA ALA A 107 -2.61 -1.30 -7.15
C ALA A 107 -4.02 -1.35 -6.53
N GLN A 108 -4.81 -2.38 -6.87
CA GLN A 108 -6.16 -2.63 -6.45
C GLN A 108 -6.12 -3.74 -5.40
N ALA A 109 -6.77 -3.43 -4.28
CA ALA A 109 -6.94 -4.24 -3.08
C ALA A 109 -5.71 -4.36 -2.16
N TYR A 110 -5.30 -3.23 -1.57
CA TYR A 110 -4.80 -3.25 -0.20
C TYR A 110 -5.98 -3.03 0.74
N ASN A 111 -6.51 -4.10 1.35
CA ASN A 111 -7.50 -4.04 2.44
C ASN A 111 -6.83 -3.55 3.73
N GLY A 112 -6.53 -2.26 3.80
CA GLY A 112 -6.25 -1.54 5.03
C GLY A 112 -7.13 -0.31 5.04
N GLN A 113 -8.38 -0.47 5.49
CA GLN A 113 -9.45 0.55 5.60
C GLN A 113 -9.41 1.56 4.44
N ASP A 114 -10.24 1.38 3.41
CA ASP A 114 -10.42 2.41 2.38
C ASP A 114 -10.63 3.78 3.04
N ILE A 115 -9.61 4.63 2.96
CA ILE A 115 -9.67 5.93 3.62
C ILE A 115 -10.43 6.84 2.67
N PHE A 116 -11.60 7.27 3.11
CA PHE A 116 -12.36 8.33 2.46
C PHE A 116 -12.15 9.61 3.25
N VAL A 117 -11.94 10.70 2.53
CA VAL A 117 -11.88 12.04 3.10
C VAL A 117 -13.21 12.72 2.83
N ASP A 118 -13.87 13.17 3.89
CA ASP A 118 -15.09 13.97 3.79
C ASP A 118 -14.73 15.39 3.34
N LEU A 119 -15.24 15.79 2.17
CA LEU A 119 -14.99 17.12 1.61
C LEU A 119 -15.95 18.16 2.19
N LYS A 120 -17.26 17.85 2.17
CA LYS A 120 -18.32 18.75 2.63
C LYS A 120 -19.65 17.99 2.85
N SER A 121 -20.43 18.43 3.84
CA SER A 121 -21.81 17.99 4.08
C SER A 121 -22.83 19.01 3.56
N PHE A 122 -24.00 18.53 3.14
CA PHE A 122 -25.12 19.33 2.65
C PHE A 122 -26.44 18.81 3.20
N GLY A 123 -27.42 19.70 3.39
CA GLY A 123 -28.76 19.31 3.83
C GLY A 123 -29.62 18.69 2.72
N THR A 124 -29.23 18.87 1.45
CA THR A 124 -29.97 18.36 0.29
C THR A 124 -29.08 17.59 -0.68
N GLU A 125 -29.65 16.59 -1.35
CA GLU A 125 -28.96 15.78 -2.36
C GLU A 125 -28.53 16.64 -3.55
N ARG A 126 -29.38 17.58 -3.96
CA ARG A 126 -29.13 18.45 -5.11
C ARG A 126 -27.87 19.31 -4.92
N GLU A 127 -27.69 19.87 -3.74
CA GLU A 127 -26.50 20.69 -3.41
C GLU A 127 -25.23 19.83 -3.35
N ALA A 128 -25.33 18.64 -2.72
CA ALA A 128 -24.21 17.70 -2.67
C ALA A 128 -23.81 17.20 -4.07
N GLN A 129 -24.79 16.90 -4.93
CA GLN A 129 -24.54 16.47 -6.31
C GLN A 129 -23.88 17.58 -7.14
N ALA A 130 -24.34 18.83 -7.01
CA ALA A 130 -23.74 19.97 -7.70
C ALA A 130 -22.28 20.17 -7.26
N TYR A 131 -22.02 20.11 -5.95
CA TYR A 131 -20.67 20.20 -5.42
C TYR A 131 -19.79 19.02 -5.85
N MET A 132 -20.30 17.79 -5.85
CA MET A 132 -19.57 16.60 -6.30
C MET A 132 -19.12 16.73 -7.76
N ASN A 133 -20.00 17.20 -8.65
CA ASN A 133 -19.67 17.43 -10.06
C ASN A 133 -18.55 18.47 -10.20
N GLN A 134 -18.64 19.58 -9.46
CA GLN A 134 -17.60 20.63 -9.47
C GLN A 134 -16.27 20.12 -8.90
N ALA A 135 -16.32 19.38 -7.79
CA ALA A 135 -15.14 18.79 -7.16
C ALA A 135 -14.46 17.77 -8.07
N ALA A 136 -15.22 16.90 -8.75
CA ALA A 136 -14.69 15.92 -9.69
C ALA A 136 -13.92 16.61 -10.85
N VAL A 137 -14.48 17.70 -11.38
CA VAL A 137 -13.84 18.50 -12.44
C VAL A 137 -12.54 19.12 -11.92
N ASN A 138 -12.58 19.84 -10.79
CA ASN A 138 -11.41 20.54 -10.26
C ASN A 138 -10.28 19.59 -9.84
N LEU A 139 -10.61 18.44 -9.24
CA LEU A 139 -9.63 17.42 -8.83
C LEU A 139 -9.01 16.69 -10.03
N SER A 140 -9.77 16.55 -11.13
CA SER A 140 -9.27 16.04 -12.40
C SER A 140 -8.24 17.00 -13.02
N TYR A 141 -8.53 18.31 -13.05
CA TYR A 141 -7.57 19.33 -13.52
C TYR A 141 -6.26 19.34 -12.70
N GLY A 142 -6.34 19.05 -11.39
CA GLY A 142 -5.17 18.94 -10.51
C GLY A 142 -4.34 17.65 -10.66
N LYS A 143 -4.65 16.79 -11.65
CA LYS A 143 -4.05 15.46 -11.90
C LYS A 143 -4.10 14.51 -10.71
N MET A 144 -5.06 14.68 -9.79
CA MET A 144 -5.14 13.82 -8.59
C MET A 144 -5.93 12.53 -8.83
N ASN A 145 -6.85 12.52 -9.80
CA ASN A 145 -7.75 11.40 -10.15
C ASN A 145 -8.33 10.57 -8.97
N PRO A 146 -8.72 11.16 -7.81
CA PRO A 146 -9.44 10.40 -6.80
C PRO A 146 -10.90 10.21 -7.26
N LYS A 147 -11.55 9.10 -6.88
CA LYS A 147 -12.99 8.97 -7.10
C LYS A 147 -13.71 9.87 -6.09
N VAL A 148 -14.58 10.74 -6.58
CA VAL A 148 -15.49 11.54 -5.74
C VAL A 148 -16.83 10.80 -5.68
N SER A 149 -17.42 10.72 -4.50
CA SER A 149 -18.70 10.03 -4.28
C SER A 149 -19.51 10.75 -3.21
N MET A 150 -20.80 10.49 -3.17
CA MET A 150 -21.72 11.03 -2.17
C MET A 150 -22.26 9.89 -1.30
N GLU A 151 -22.38 10.14 -0.01
CA GLU A 151 -22.98 9.23 0.96
C GLU A 151 -24.06 9.97 1.77
N LYS A 152 -25.24 9.37 1.91
CA LYS A 152 -26.27 9.88 2.80
C LYS A 152 -25.99 9.41 4.23
N ARG A 153 -25.86 10.35 5.17
CA ARG A 153 -25.67 10.10 6.60
C ARG A 153 -26.76 10.82 7.39
N ASP A 154 -27.65 10.05 8.01
CA ASP A 154 -28.81 10.55 8.75
C ASP A 154 -29.61 11.62 7.97
N TYR A 155 -29.37 12.89 8.26
CA TYR A 155 -30.05 14.06 7.69
C TYR A 155 -29.21 14.86 6.68
N GLU A 156 -28.01 14.38 6.36
CA GLU A 156 -27.05 15.08 5.49
C GLU A 156 -26.57 14.20 4.34
N TYR A 157 -26.08 14.87 3.29
CA TYR A 157 -25.39 14.29 2.15
C TYR A 157 -23.93 14.71 2.21
N VAL A 158 -23.04 13.75 2.43
CA VAL A 158 -21.59 13.98 2.55
C VAL A 158 -20.91 13.63 1.25
N VAL A 159 -20.23 14.60 0.65
CA VAL A 159 -19.37 14.38 -0.51
C VAL A 159 -17.98 13.99 -0.03
N LYS A 160 -17.45 12.90 -0.57
CA LYS A 160 -16.19 12.28 -0.17
C LYS A 160 -15.27 12.06 -1.36
N MET A 161 -13.97 12.03 -1.10
CA MET A 161 -12.95 11.61 -2.06
C MET A 161 -12.18 10.40 -1.55
N GLY A 162 -11.81 9.49 -2.44
CA GLY A 162 -11.08 8.27 -2.12
C GLY A 162 -11.43 7.13 -3.10
N PRO A 163 -11.15 5.87 -2.76
CA PRO A 163 -10.41 5.45 -1.58
C PRO A 163 -8.92 5.82 -1.66
N PHE A 164 -8.30 6.13 -0.52
CA PHE A 164 -6.85 6.25 -0.38
C PHE A 164 -6.26 5.05 0.34
N THR A 165 -5.02 4.70 -0.03
CA THR A 165 -4.30 3.53 0.50
C THR A 165 -3.37 3.85 1.68
N SER A 166 -3.25 5.14 2.05
CA SER A 166 -2.51 5.57 3.26
C SER A 166 -3.09 6.87 3.82
N GLN A 167 -2.95 7.06 5.14
CA GLN A 167 -3.39 8.28 5.82
C GLN A 167 -2.65 9.52 5.32
N GLU A 168 -1.35 9.40 5.06
CA GLU A 168 -0.53 10.47 4.50
C GLU A 168 -1.05 10.94 3.14
N ARG A 169 -1.36 10.00 2.24
CA ARG A 169 -1.94 10.32 0.92
C ARG A 169 -3.33 10.94 1.03
N ALA A 170 -4.15 10.44 1.96
CA ALA A 170 -5.45 11.02 2.25
C ALA A 170 -5.31 12.47 2.73
N ALA A 171 -4.39 12.75 3.66
CA ALA A 171 -4.13 14.08 4.20
C ALA A 171 -3.57 15.06 3.15
N GLU A 172 -2.61 14.61 2.32
CA GLU A 172 -2.11 15.39 1.18
C GLU A 172 -3.22 15.76 0.19
N ALA A 173 -4.05 14.77 -0.15
CA ALA A 173 -5.13 14.94 -1.11
C ALA A 173 -6.24 15.82 -0.54
N GLU A 174 -6.54 15.73 0.75
CA GLU A 174 -7.44 16.63 1.47
C GLU A 174 -6.95 18.07 1.42
N ALA A 175 -5.71 18.33 1.82
CA ALA A 175 -5.14 19.67 1.86
C ALA A 175 -5.17 20.34 0.47
N LYS A 176 -4.84 19.57 -0.57
CA LYS A 176 -4.86 20.05 -1.95
C LYS A 176 -6.28 20.25 -2.48
N ALA A 177 -7.22 19.35 -2.14
CA ALA A 177 -8.63 19.49 -2.49
C ALA A 177 -9.26 20.73 -1.87
N ARG A 178 -8.99 20.99 -0.58
CA ARG A 178 -9.44 22.20 0.12
C ARG A 178 -8.94 23.46 -0.58
N GLY A 179 -7.65 23.52 -0.94
CA GLY A 179 -7.07 24.67 -1.65
C GLY A 179 -7.70 24.92 -3.03
N LEU A 180 -7.91 23.87 -3.84
CA LEU A 180 -8.50 23.99 -5.17
C LEU A 180 -9.98 24.39 -5.11
N ILE A 181 -10.73 23.85 -4.16
CA ILE A 181 -12.16 24.16 -3.99
C ILE A 181 -12.34 25.58 -3.45
N GLN A 182 -11.48 26.02 -2.52
CA GLN A 182 -11.51 27.38 -2.00
C GLN A 182 -11.15 28.42 -3.07
N ALA A 183 -10.13 28.15 -3.91
CA ALA A 183 -9.78 29.02 -5.02
C ALA A 183 -10.91 29.14 -6.07
N ALA A 184 -11.61 28.05 -6.35
CA ALA A 184 -12.76 28.05 -7.26
C ALA A 184 -13.99 28.78 -6.69
N SER A 185 -14.10 28.90 -5.37
CA SER A 185 -15.21 29.61 -4.69
C SER A 185 -15.00 31.12 -4.63
N LEU A 186 -13.79 31.61 -4.91
CA LEU A 186 -13.41 33.04 -4.92
C LEU A 186 -13.42 33.66 -6.33
N SER A 187 -13.76 32.87 -7.36
CA SER A 187 -13.77 33.28 -8.77
C SER A 187 -15.18 33.48 -9.34
N LEU A 188 -16.20 33.54 -8.47
CA LEU A 188 -17.59 33.86 -8.76
C LEU A 188 -17.98 35.10 -7.93
#